data_AF-A0A800IF67-F1
#
_entry.id   AF-A0A800IF67-F1
#
_cell.length_a   1.000
_cell.length_b   1.000
_cell.length_c   1.000
_cell.angle_alpha   90.00
_cell.angle_beta   90.00
_cell.angle_gamma   90.00
#
_symmetry.space_group_name_H-M   'P 1'
#
loop_
_entity.id
_entity.type
_entity.pdbx_description
1 polymer ?
#
loop_
_entity_poly.entity_id
_entity_poly.type
_entity_poly.pdbx_seq_one_letter_code
_entity_poly.pdbx_strand_id
1 'polypeptide(L)'
;MIDDVNYQNNPLHGLNLKTMLTEIVDHYGFEILHAYLWINTFKINPSIDSSVKFLKKTTWAREKVEGFYLYKFKNLPKVASDQFELPPRDRIIPEGQVPGEPCELTLEDAERMQEQRAKLAQDYDRKSGRSQSSRSDDKPWQKAGGRSESKSPWTPQPKARAEAPVKDESGNFDPWANSRNKLK
;
A
#
# COMPACT_ATOMS: atom_id res chain seq x y z
N MET A 1 8.69 29.30 -20.87
CA MET A 1 7.58 29.65 -19.97
C MET A 1 7.27 28.37 -19.23
N ILE A 2 7.39 28.36 -17.90
CA ILE A 2 6.87 27.24 -17.12
C ILE A 2 5.38 27.46 -17.17
N ASP A 3 4.65 26.64 -17.92
CA ASP A 3 3.20 26.70 -17.93
C ASP A 3 2.75 26.59 -16.46
N ASP A 4 2.14 27.66 -15.93
CA ASP A 4 1.62 27.69 -14.56
C ASP A 4 0.58 26.57 -14.46
N VAL A 5 0.98 25.46 -13.84
CA VAL A 5 0.15 24.29 -13.74
C VAL A 5 -1.04 24.64 -12.84
N ASN A 6 -2.22 24.79 -13.44
CA ASN A 6 -3.42 25.18 -12.73
C ASN A 6 -4.01 23.99 -11.97
N TYR A 7 -3.70 23.90 -10.68
CA TYR A 7 -4.28 22.89 -9.77
C TYR A 7 -5.68 23.27 -9.26
N GLN A 8 -6.18 24.49 -9.51
CA GLN A 8 -7.41 24.99 -8.88
C GLN A 8 -8.67 24.20 -9.23
N ASN A 9 -8.66 23.45 -10.34
CA ASN A 9 -9.83 22.70 -10.79
C ASN A 9 -10.05 21.36 -10.04
N ASN A 10 -9.13 20.93 -9.19
CA ASN A 10 -9.32 19.68 -8.46
C ASN A 10 -10.30 19.87 -7.28
N PRO A 11 -11.44 19.14 -7.24
CA PRO A 11 -12.50 19.34 -6.24
C PRO A 11 -12.07 18.96 -4.82
N LEU A 12 -10.87 18.38 -4.64
CA LEU A 12 -10.28 18.15 -3.33
C LEU A 12 -9.61 19.40 -2.74
N HIS A 13 -9.21 20.39 -3.54
CA HIS A 13 -8.62 21.61 -3.00
C HIS A 13 -9.65 22.41 -2.20
N GLY A 14 -9.28 22.82 -0.99
CA GLY A 14 -10.17 23.49 -0.05
C GLY A 14 -11.20 22.57 0.65
N LEU A 15 -11.37 21.32 0.19
CA LEU A 15 -12.30 20.38 0.82
C LEU A 15 -11.67 19.75 2.07
N ASN A 16 -12.39 19.84 3.20
CA ASN A 16 -11.99 19.23 4.45
C ASN A 16 -12.27 17.72 4.43
N LEU A 17 -11.36 16.94 5.01
CA LEU A 17 -11.45 15.47 5.10
C LEU A 17 -12.74 15.00 5.78
N LYS A 18 -13.21 15.74 6.79
CA LYS A 18 -14.47 15.42 7.48
C LYS A 18 -15.68 15.60 6.57
N THR A 19 -15.75 16.72 5.85
CA THR A 19 -16.85 17.01 4.91
C THR A 19 -16.88 15.98 3.80
N MET A 20 -15.73 15.73 3.16
CA MET A 20 -15.61 14.73 2.10
C MET A 20 -16.07 13.35 2.57
N LEU A 21 -15.63 12.89 3.75
CA LEU A 21 -16.04 11.58 4.27
C LEU A 21 -17.54 11.54 4.58
N THR A 22 -18.10 12.64 5.09
CA THR A 22 -19.53 12.74 5.40
C THR A 22 -20.37 12.59 4.13
N GLU A 23 -20.03 13.31 3.05
CA GLU A 23 -20.72 13.18 1.75
C GLU A 23 -20.71 11.75 1.21
N ILE A 24 -19.55 11.07 1.30
CA ILE A 24 -19.43 9.69 0.80
C ILE A 24 -20.27 8.73 1.65
N VAL A 25 -20.21 8.87 2.98
CA VAL A 25 -20.94 8.00 3.90
C VAL A 25 -22.44 8.24 3.81
N ASP A 26 -22.88 9.48 3.62
CA ASP A 26 -24.30 9.82 3.47
C ASP A 26 -24.88 9.18 2.19
N HIS A 27 -24.07 9.05 1.14
CA HIS A 27 -24.50 8.44 -0.12
C HIS A 27 -24.39 6.91 -0.14
N TYR A 28 -23.29 6.34 0.35
CA TYR A 28 -22.99 4.90 0.21
C TYR A 28 -23.05 4.10 1.53
N GLY A 29 -22.94 4.77 2.67
CA GLY A 29 -22.78 4.11 3.96
C GLY A 29 -21.40 3.46 4.17
N PHE A 30 -21.14 3.05 5.42
CA PHE A 30 -19.86 2.45 5.81
C PHE A 30 -19.62 1.04 5.26
N GLU A 31 -20.69 0.26 5.06
CA GLU A 31 -20.59 -1.13 4.62
C GLU A 31 -20.03 -1.24 3.20
N ILE A 32 -20.60 -0.46 2.26
CA ILE A 32 -20.12 -0.36 0.88
C ILE A 32 -18.68 0.14 0.86
N LEU A 33 -18.37 1.18 1.64
CA LEU A 33 -17.01 1.72 1.72
C LEU A 33 -15.99 0.67 2.16
N HIS A 34 -16.31 -0.12 3.18
CA HIS A 34 -15.45 -1.21 3.62
C HIS A 34 -15.29 -2.27 2.52
N ALA A 35 -16.38 -2.65 1.85
CA ALA A 35 -16.37 -3.70 0.82
C ALA A 35 -15.50 -3.33 -0.39
N TYR A 36 -15.53 -2.06 -0.84
CA TYR A 36 -14.74 -1.58 -1.98
C TYR A 36 -13.30 -1.20 -1.59
N LEU A 37 -13.13 -0.47 -0.48
CA LEU A 37 -11.82 0.08 -0.10
C LEU A 37 -10.99 -0.86 0.76
N TRP A 38 -11.61 -1.85 1.42
CA TRP A 38 -10.95 -2.75 2.36
C TRP A 38 -10.19 -1.96 3.45
N ILE A 39 -10.86 -1.01 4.11
CA ILE A 39 -10.30 -0.23 5.22
C ILE A 39 -11.04 -0.59 6.51
N ASN A 40 -10.34 -1.28 7.43
CA ASN A 40 -10.94 -1.85 8.63
C ASN A 40 -11.66 -0.84 9.54
N THR A 41 -11.26 0.43 9.53
CA THR A 41 -11.89 1.47 10.37
C THR A 41 -13.40 1.60 10.09
N PHE A 42 -13.82 1.38 8.85
CA PHE A 42 -15.24 1.43 8.48
C PHE A 42 -16.05 0.20 8.94
N LYS A 43 -15.39 -0.91 9.31
CA LYS A 43 -16.05 -2.12 9.82
C LYS A 43 -16.03 -2.20 11.34
N ILE A 44 -14.90 -1.87 11.97
CA ILE A 44 -14.69 -2.09 13.41
C ILE A 44 -15.32 -0.98 14.25
N ASN A 45 -15.18 0.28 13.85
CA ASN A 45 -15.71 1.44 14.57
C ASN A 45 -16.29 2.46 13.57
N PRO A 46 -17.45 2.17 12.96
CA PRO A 46 -18.06 3.00 11.94
C PRO A 46 -18.55 4.33 12.55
N SER A 47 -17.67 5.32 12.56
CA SER A 47 -17.98 6.70 12.97
C SER A 47 -17.15 7.66 12.15
N ILE A 48 -17.73 8.82 11.82
CA ILE A 48 -17.04 9.86 11.05
C ILE A 48 -15.80 10.35 11.80
N ASP A 49 -15.91 10.63 13.10
CA ASP A 49 -14.80 11.23 13.86
C ASP A 49 -13.65 10.23 14.10
N SER A 50 -13.95 8.95 14.34
CA SER A 50 -12.93 7.89 14.47
C SER A 50 -12.20 7.69 13.13
N SER A 51 -12.96 7.64 12.03
CA SER A 51 -12.43 7.49 10.67
C SER A 51 -11.56 8.66 10.27
N VAL A 52 -11.98 9.90 10.53
CA VAL A 52 -11.17 11.11 10.25
C VAL A 52 -9.87 11.08 11.05
N LYS A 53 -9.91 10.72 12.34
CA LYS A 53 -8.69 10.59 13.16
C LYS A 53 -7.73 9.53 12.58
N PHE A 54 -8.26 8.43 12.08
CA PHE A 54 -7.47 7.37 11.42
C PHE A 54 -6.87 7.86 10.10
N LEU A 55 -7.68 8.41 9.20
CA LEU A 55 -7.24 8.93 7.89
C LEU A 55 -6.23 10.10 8.03
N LYS A 56 -6.26 10.83 9.15
CA LYS A 56 -5.22 11.82 9.47
C LYS A 56 -3.85 11.19 9.72
N LYS A 57 -3.79 9.98 10.30
CA LYS A 57 -2.55 9.28 10.62
C LYS A 57 -2.07 8.36 9.49
N THR A 58 -2.99 7.87 8.67
CA THR A 58 -2.71 6.85 7.65
C THR A 58 -2.89 7.45 6.25
N THR A 59 -1.79 7.95 5.67
CA THR A 59 -1.78 8.68 4.39
C THR A 59 -2.30 7.84 3.23
N TRP A 60 -1.79 6.62 3.04
CA TRP A 60 -2.24 5.74 1.96
C TRP A 60 -3.75 5.49 2.01
N ALA A 61 -4.34 5.40 3.20
CA ALA A 61 -5.78 5.18 3.37
C ALA A 61 -6.57 6.45 3.00
N ARG A 62 -6.04 7.63 3.37
CA ARG A 62 -6.61 8.92 2.96
C ARG A 62 -6.61 9.05 1.44
N GLU A 63 -5.47 8.83 0.79
CA GLU A 63 -5.34 8.90 -0.67
C GLU A 63 -6.29 7.91 -1.36
N LYS A 64 -6.48 6.72 -0.77
CA LYS A 64 -7.45 5.74 -1.30
C LYS A 64 -8.89 6.26 -1.25
N VAL A 65 -9.29 6.90 -0.15
CA VAL A 65 -10.63 7.51 -0.01
C VAL A 65 -10.77 8.73 -0.91
N GLU A 66 -9.75 9.57 -1.03
CA GLU A 66 -9.75 10.74 -1.93
C GLU A 66 -9.84 10.32 -3.40
N GLY A 67 -9.10 9.29 -3.81
CA GLY A 67 -9.23 8.71 -5.16
C GLY A 67 -10.62 8.14 -5.41
N PHE A 68 -11.22 7.50 -4.40
CA PHE A 68 -12.61 7.04 -4.48
C PHE A 68 -13.58 8.21 -4.64
N TYR A 69 -13.38 9.31 -3.89
CA TYR A 69 -14.19 10.52 -4.02
C TYR A 69 -14.16 11.08 -5.44
N LEU A 70 -12.98 11.18 -6.06
CA LEU A 70 -12.84 11.71 -7.42
C LEU A 70 -13.53 10.85 -8.48
N TYR A 71 -13.29 9.53 -8.45
CA TYR A 71 -13.69 8.66 -9.57
C TYR A 71 -15.01 7.93 -9.37
N LYS A 72 -15.41 7.69 -8.11
CA LYS A 72 -16.69 7.02 -7.81
C LYS A 72 -17.77 8.02 -7.43
N PHE A 73 -17.46 8.96 -6.55
CA PHE A 73 -18.47 9.94 -6.10
C PHE A 73 -18.63 11.12 -7.06
N LYS A 74 -17.54 11.70 -7.57
CA LYS A 74 -17.57 12.78 -8.58
C LYS A 74 -17.56 12.27 -10.02
N ASN A 75 -17.46 10.95 -10.21
CA ASN A 75 -17.49 10.26 -11.50
C ASN A 75 -16.59 10.91 -12.58
N LEU A 76 -15.41 11.39 -12.18
CA LEU A 76 -14.47 11.99 -13.10
C LEU A 76 -13.82 10.94 -14.00
N PRO A 77 -13.42 11.30 -15.24
CA PRO A 77 -12.68 10.39 -16.11
C PRO A 77 -11.33 10.03 -15.48
N LYS A 78 -10.85 8.83 -15.76
CA LYS A 78 -9.54 8.39 -15.28
C LYS A 78 -8.44 9.24 -15.91
N VAL A 79 -7.52 9.71 -15.07
CA VAL A 79 -6.32 10.45 -15.51
C VAL A 79 -5.33 9.53 -16.22
N ALA A 80 -4.39 10.13 -16.96
CA ALA A 80 -3.26 9.44 -17.56
C ALA A 80 -2.37 8.76 -16.50
N SER A 81 -1.59 7.75 -16.92
CA SER A 81 -0.71 6.96 -16.04
C SER A 81 0.20 7.82 -15.17
N ASP A 82 0.82 8.83 -15.76
CA ASP A 82 1.86 9.64 -15.12
C ASP A 82 1.27 10.50 -13.99
N GLN A 83 0.03 10.98 -14.19
CA GLN A 83 -0.73 11.71 -13.18
C GLN A 83 -1.28 10.78 -12.08
N PHE A 84 -1.45 9.49 -12.37
CA PHE A 84 -1.96 8.54 -11.40
C PHE A 84 -0.93 8.21 -10.30
N GLU A 85 0.36 8.31 -10.62
CA GLU A 85 1.46 8.16 -9.66
C GLU A 85 1.45 9.25 -8.57
N LEU A 86 0.92 10.43 -8.90
CA LEU A 86 0.79 11.53 -7.95
C LEU A 86 -0.38 11.29 -6.97
N PRO A 87 -0.26 11.80 -5.72
CA PRO A 87 -1.35 11.79 -4.76
C PRO A 87 -2.61 12.45 -5.33
N PRO A 88 -3.82 12.00 -4.99
CA PRO A 88 -5.06 12.51 -5.56
C PRO A 88 -5.25 14.03 -5.47
N ARG A 89 -4.71 14.68 -4.43
CA ARG A 89 -4.78 16.14 -4.25
C ARG A 89 -3.82 16.91 -5.16
N ASP A 90 -2.78 16.26 -5.67
CA ASP A 90 -1.76 16.88 -6.53
C ASP A 90 -2.00 16.59 -8.02
N ARG A 91 -3.11 15.92 -8.34
CA ARG A 91 -3.49 15.60 -9.73
C ARG A 91 -4.10 16.81 -10.41
N ILE A 92 -3.67 17.03 -11.66
CA ILE A 92 -4.20 18.08 -12.53
C ILE A 92 -5.47 17.56 -13.20
N ILE A 93 -6.58 18.28 -13.03
CA ILE A 93 -7.86 17.99 -13.70
C ILE A 93 -8.09 19.05 -14.78
N PRO A 94 -8.16 18.66 -16.08
CA PRO A 94 -8.38 19.60 -17.17
C PRO A 94 -9.64 20.46 -16.97
N GLU A 95 -9.57 21.75 -17.31
CA GLU A 95 -10.59 22.77 -17.01
C GLU A 95 -11.99 22.49 -17.60
N GLY A 96 -12.09 21.62 -18.62
CA GLY A 96 -13.38 21.22 -19.20
C GLY A 96 -14.09 20.05 -18.51
N GLN A 97 -13.48 19.42 -17.50
CA GLN A 97 -14.08 18.29 -16.80
C GLN A 97 -14.94 18.75 -15.63
N VAL A 98 -16.22 18.35 -15.65
CA VAL A 98 -17.18 18.66 -14.60
C VAL A 98 -17.50 17.38 -13.81
N PRO A 99 -17.58 17.44 -12.48
CA PRO A 99 -18.08 16.33 -11.69
C PRO A 99 -19.48 15.86 -12.11
N GLY A 100 -19.64 14.56 -12.27
CA GLY A 100 -20.92 13.92 -12.57
C GLY A 100 -21.66 13.44 -11.32
N GLU A 101 -22.74 12.70 -11.54
CA GLU A 101 -23.49 12.03 -10.48
C GLU A 101 -22.68 10.86 -9.86
N PRO A 102 -22.85 10.58 -8.57
CA PRO A 102 -22.18 9.45 -7.92
C PRO A 102 -22.50 8.12 -8.60
N CYS A 103 -21.47 7.31 -8.83
CA CYS A 103 -21.59 5.98 -9.40
C CYS A 103 -22.39 5.07 -8.46
N GLU A 104 -23.35 4.32 -8.97
CA GLU A 104 -24.05 3.28 -8.19
C GLU A 104 -23.09 2.14 -7.85
N LEU A 105 -23.03 1.77 -6.58
CA LEU A 105 -22.15 0.72 -6.07
C LEU A 105 -23.00 -0.33 -5.35
N THR A 106 -22.87 -1.58 -5.77
CA THR A 106 -23.62 -2.71 -5.20
C THR A 106 -22.70 -3.57 -4.33
N LEU A 107 -23.25 -4.19 -3.28
CA LEU A 107 -22.49 -5.11 -2.44
C LEU A 107 -22.08 -6.37 -3.22
N GLU A 108 -22.94 -6.85 -4.14
CA GLU A 108 -22.66 -7.99 -5.01
C GLU A 108 -21.42 -7.76 -5.89
N ASP A 109 -21.28 -6.57 -6.47
CA ASP A 109 -20.08 -6.24 -7.26
C ASP A 109 -18.83 -6.20 -6.38
N ALA A 110 -18.95 -5.74 -5.14
CA ALA A 110 -17.84 -5.77 -4.20
C ALA A 110 -17.41 -7.21 -3.86
N GLU A 111 -18.35 -8.12 -3.64
CA GLU A 111 -18.07 -9.55 -3.41
C GLU A 111 -17.34 -10.18 -4.59
N ARG A 112 -17.81 -9.95 -5.83
CA ARG A 112 -17.15 -10.41 -7.05
C ARG A 112 -15.70 -9.92 -7.14
N MET A 113 -15.46 -8.66 -6.78
CA MET A 113 -14.09 -8.11 -6.76
C MET A 113 -13.22 -8.76 -5.67
N GLN A 114 -13.81 -9.14 -4.52
CA GLN A 114 -13.10 -9.85 -3.46
C GLN A 114 -12.76 -11.29 -3.87
N GLU A 115 -13.69 -11.99 -4.51
CA GLU A 115 -13.45 -13.33 -5.07
C GLU A 115 -12.33 -13.31 -6.11
N GLN A 116 -12.34 -12.32 -7.02
CA GLN A 116 -11.26 -12.15 -8.00
C GLN A 116 -9.90 -11.94 -7.33
N ARG A 117 -9.84 -11.10 -6.28
CA ARG A 117 -8.61 -10.90 -5.49
C ARG A 117 -8.16 -12.18 -4.80
N ALA A 118 -9.08 -12.93 -4.20
CA ALA A 118 -8.79 -14.20 -3.53
C ALA A 118 -8.27 -15.26 -4.50
N LYS A 119 -8.90 -15.37 -5.69
CA LYS A 119 -8.47 -16.26 -6.77
C LYS A 119 -7.08 -15.88 -7.28
N LEU A 120 -6.83 -14.61 -7.55
CA LEU A 120 -5.51 -14.13 -7.99
C LEU A 120 -4.43 -14.40 -6.93
N ALA A 121 -4.75 -14.26 -5.65
CA ALA A 121 -3.85 -14.59 -4.54
C ALA A 121 -3.54 -16.09 -4.50
N GLN A 122 -4.55 -16.96 -4.63
CA GLN A 122 -4.35 -18.42 -4.73
C GLN A 122 -3.50 -18.81 -5.94
N ASP A 123 -3.75 -18.20 -7.10
CA ASP A 123 -2.97 -18.43 -8.32
C ASP A 123 -1.51 -17.98 -8.15
N TYR A 124 -1.27 -16.85 -7.47
CA TYR A 124 0.07 -16.40 -7.13
C TYR A 124 0.79 -17.36 -6.16
N ASP A 125 0.10 -17.85 -5.12
CA ASP A 125 0.66 -18.85 -4.20
C ASP A 125 0.98 -20.17 -4.91
N ARG A 126 0.09 -20.64 -5.80
CA ARG A 126 0.32 -21.80 -6.65
C ARG A 126 1.53 -21.60 -7.56
N LYS A 127 1.63 -20.43 -8.21
CA LYS A 127 2.71 -20.09 -9.15
C LYS A 127 4.05 -19.87 -8.47
N SER A 128 4.05 -19.30 -7.27
CA SER A 128 5.27 -19.06 -6.47
C SER A 128 5.82 -20.35 -5.84
N GLY A 129 5.20 -21.50 -6.07
CA GLY A 129 5.60 -22.76 -5.44
C GLY A 129 5.41 -22.76 -3.94
N ARG A 130 4.64 -21.78 -3.40
CA ARG A 130 4.19 -21.76 -2.01
C ARG A 130 3.07 -22.77 -1.88
N SER A 131 3.44 -24.04 -2.05
CA SER A 131 2.59 -25.16 -1.68
C SER A 131 2.13 -24.93 -0.25
N GLN A 132 0.85 -25.22 0.02
CA GLN A 132 0.37 -25.43 1.38
C GLN A 132 1.14 -26.62 1.95
N SER A 133 2.42 -26.41 2.31
CA SER A 133 3.09 -27.25 3.27
C SER A 133 2.15 -27.24 4.44
N SER A 134 1.62 -28.42 4.77
CA SER A 134 0.93 -28.65 6.02
C SER A 134 1.69 -27.84 7.06
N ARG A 135 0.98 -26.97 7.78
CA ARG A 135 1.48 -26.53 9.07
C ARG A 135 1.61 -27.81 9.88
N SER A 136 2.73 -28.50 9.72
CA SER A 136 3.20 -29.48 10.67
C SER A 136 3.17 -28.72 11.97
N ASP A 137 2.38 -29.20 12.93
CA ASP A 137 2.37 -28.74 14.31
C ASP A 137 3.74 -29.04 15.00
N ASP A 138 4.85 -28.78 14.31
CA ASP A 138 6.14 -28.64 14.91
C ASP A 138 6.10 -27.32 15.67
N LYS A 139 5.64 -27.37 16.93
CA LYS A 139 5.82 -26.31 17.91
C LYS A 139 7.29 -26.36 18.34
N PRO A 140 8.20 -25.54 17.80
CA PRO A 140 9.63 -25.66 18.12
C PRO A 140 9.95 -25.28 19.57
N TRP A 141 8.98 -24.75 20.31
CA TRP A 141 9.15 -24.32 21.70
C TRP A 141 8.60 -25.33 22.74
N GLN A 142 7.92 -26.40 22.31
CA GLN A 142 7.40 -27.44 23.21
C GLN A 142 8.28 -28.69 23.18
N LYS A 143 9.50 -28.61 23.74
CA LYS A 143 10.21 -29.82 24.21
C LYS A 143 10.76 -29.57 25.60
N ALA A 144 10.15 -30.26 26.56
CA ALA A 144 10.56 -30.27 27.95
C ALA A 144 11.89 -31.01 28.13
N GLY A 145 12.74 -30.48 29.02
CA GLY A 145 13.66 -31.24 29.87
C GLY A 145 14.81 -31.99 29.18
N GLY A 146 15.95 -31.31 29.01
CA GLY A 146 17.23 -31.97 28.76
C GLY A 146 18.38 -30.97 28.77
N ARG A 147 19.19 -30.97 29.83
CA ARG A 147 20.46 -30.21 29.87
C ARG A 147 21.33 -30.64 28.69
N SER A 148 21.57 -29.73 27.75
CA SER A 148 22.66 -29.86 26.78
C SER A 148 23.16 -28.46 26.42
N GLU A 149 24.39 -28.19 26.86
CA GLU A 149 25.12 -26.94 26.67
C GLU A 149 25.37 -26.73 25.16
N SER A 150 24.47 -26.00 24.51
CA SER A 150 24.56 -25.70 23.08
C SER A 150 24.44 -24.19 22.88
N LYS A 151 25.54 -23.62 22.37
CA LYS A 151 25.74 -22.20 22.08
C LYS A 151 24.61 -21.69 21.17
N SER A 152 23.91 -20.65 21.60
CA SER A 152 22.86 -20.02 20.79
C SER A 152 23.46 -19.34 19.55
N PRO A 153 22.81 -19.41 18.36
CA PRO A 153 23.30 -18.81 17.11
C PRO A 153 23.17 -17.27 17.07
N TRP A 154 22.80 -16.64 18.19
CA TRP A 154 22.60 -15.20 18.34
C TRP A 154 23.54 -14.57 19.39
N THR A 155 24.73 -15.14 19.59
CA THR A 155 25.85 -14.35 20.10
C THR A 155 26.56 -13.66 18.94
N PRO A 156 26.46 -12.33 18.76
CA PRO A 156 27.23 -11.64 17.76
C PRO A 156 28.72 -11.79 18.10
N GLN A 157 29.47 -12.47 17.23
CA GLN A 157 30.92 -12.48 17.32
C GLN A 157 31.46 -11.07 17.09
N PRO A 158 32.52 -10.63 17.79
CA PRO A 158 33.17 -9.36 17.49
C PRO A 158 33.70 -9.44 16.06
N LYS A 159 33.10 -8.64 15.17
CA LYS A 159 33.54 -8.48 13.78
C LYS A 159 35.04 -8.17 13.76
N ALA A 160 35.81 -9.03 13.09
CA ALA A 160 37.20 -8.73 12.75
C ALA A 160 37.22 -7.36 12.04
N ARG A 161 38.19 -6.54 12.44
CA ARG A 161 38.44 -5.20 11.92
C ARG A 161 38.39 -5.24 10.40
N ALA A 162 37.48 -4.48 9.80
CA ALA A 162 37.38 -4.36 8.34
C ALA A 162 38.73 -3.87 7.81
N GLU A 163 39.35 -4.68 6.96
CA GLU A 163 40.51 -4.28 6.17
C GLU A 163 40.08 -3.16 5.21
N ALA A 164 41.00 -2.23 4.96
CA ALA A 164 40.73 -0.98 4.24
C ALA A 164 40.28 -1.25 2.78
N PRO A 165 39.53 -0.33 2.15
CA PRO A 165 39.07 -0.49 0.77
C PRO A 165 40.27 -0.61 -0.18
N VAL A 166 40.30 -1.71 -0.95
CA VAL A 166 41.33 -2.00 -1.94
C VAL A 166 41.15 -1.03 -3.10
N LYS A 167 42.14 -0.15 -3.31
CA LYS A 167 42.24 0.73 -4.48
C LYS A 167 42.91 -0.05 -5.61
N ASP A 168 42.50 0.18 -6.85
CA ASP A 168 43.28 -0.31 -8.00
C ASP A 168 44.63 0.43 -8.10
N GLU A 169 45.55 -0.06 -8.95
CA GLU A 169 46.87 0.56 -9.16
C GLU A 169 46.79 2.01 -9.72
N SER A 170 45.59 2.48 -10.05
CA SER A 170 45.28 3.84 -10.51
C SER A 170 44.67 4.73 -9.41
N GLY A 171 44.44 4.19 -8.20
CA GLY A 171 43.91 4.91 -7.06
C GLY A 171 42.41 5.15 -7.05
N ASN A 172 41.63 4.55 -7.96
CA ASN A 172 40.19 4.73 -8.06
C ASN A 172 39.40 3.66 -7.29
N PHE A 173 38.24 4.05 -6.74
CA PHE A 173 37.40 3.19 -5.91
C PHE A 173 36.48 2.32 -6.78
N ASP A 174 36.74 1.00 -6.85
CA ASP A 174 35.89 0.04 -7.57
C ASP A 174 34.98 -0.74 -6.61
N PRO A 175 33.65 -0.47 -6.59
CA PRO A 175 32.71 -1.13 -5.69
C PRO A 175 32.39 -2.60 -6.05
N TRP A 176 32.92 -3.13 -7.17
CA TRP A 176 32.60 -4.49 -7.63
C TRP A 176 33.80 -5.44 -7.77
N ALA A 177 34.98 -5.05 -7.29
CA ALA A 177 36.20 -5.87 -7.40
C ALA A 177 36.05 -7.31 -6.85
N ASN A 178 35.30 -7.50 -5.76
CA ASN A 178 35.10 -8.83 -5.14
C ASN A 178 34.22 -9.80 -5.96
N SER A 179 33.47 -9.31 -6.94
CA SER A 179 32.56 -10.16 -7.74
C SER A 179 33.27 -10.93 -8.85
N ARG A 180 34.47 -10.49 -9.27
CA ARG A 180 35.21 -11.10 -10.39
C ARG A 180 36.00 -12.36 -10.02
N ASN A 181 36.38 -12.52 -8.76
CA ASN A 181 37.25 -13.63 -8.34
C ASN A 181 36.50 -14.92 -7.99
N LYS A 182 35.17 -15.00 -8.22
CA LYS A 182 34.35 -16.19 -7.95
C LYS A 182 34.13 -17.11 -9.15
N LEU A 183 34.83 -16.87 -10.27
CA LEU A 183 34.86 -17.77 -11.43
C LEU A 183 36.30 -18.18 -11.71
N LYS A 184 36.84 -19.06 -10.84
CA LYS A 184 37.94 -19.97 -11.12
C LYS A 184 37.88 -21.12 -10.13
#